data_AF-A0A9C8E0J5-F1
#
_entry.id   AF-A0A9C8E0J5-F1
#
_cell.length_a   1.000
_cell.length_b   1.000
_cell.length_c   1.000
_cell.angle_alpha   90.00
_cell.angle_beta   90.00
_cell.angle_gamma   90.00
#
_symmetry.space_group_name_H-M   'P 1'
#
loop_
_entity.id
_entity.type
_entity.pdbx_description
1 polymer ?
#
loop_
_entity_poly.entity_id
_entity_poly.type
_entity_poly.pdbx_seq_one_letter_code
_entity_poly.pdbx_strand_id
1 'polypeptide(L)' 'MLLSVNLNFIAFSYFNADIAGQIFVFFILTVAAAESAIGLAILVVLFRGKNTINVGDLDSLKG' A
#
# COMPACT_ATOMS: atom_id res chain seq x y z
N MET A 1 6.03 -2.85 -2.86
CA MET A 1 5.32 -3.43 -4.01
C MET A 1 4.80 -2.35 -4.97
N LEU A 2 4.03 -1.36 -4.51
CA LEU A 2 3.41 -0.34 -5.37
C LEU A 2 4.40 0.54 -6.15
N LEU A 3 5.60 0.80 -5.59
CA LEU A 3 6.66 1.52 -6.31
C LEU A 3 7.12 0.77 -7.58
N SER A 4 7.30 -0.55 -7.49
CA SER A 4 7.68 -1.38 -8.63
C SER A 4 6.60 -1.39 -9.72
N VAL A 5 5.33 -1.38 -9.32
CA VAL A 5 4.20 -1.25 -10.25
C VAL A 5 4.22 0.11 -10.95
N ASN A 6 4.44 1.21 -10.21
CA ASN A 6 4.55 2.55 -10.80
C ASN A 6 5.69 2.67 -11.80
N LEU A 7 6.87 2.14 -11.48
CA LEU A 7 7.99 2.10 -12.42
C LEU A 7 7.64 1.34 -13.70
N ASN A 8 6.91 0.23 -13.57
CA ASN A 8 6.49 -0.56 -14.72
C ASN A 8 5.48 0.20 -15.61
N PHE A 9 4.52 0.89 -15.01
CA PHE A 9 3.57 1.74 -15.74
C PHE A 9 4.28 2.88 -16.50
N ILE A 10 5.27 3.53 -15.89
CA ILE A 10 6.05 4.57 -16.55
C ILE A 10 6.86 3.99 -17.72
N ALA A 11 7.51 2.83 -17.52
CA ALA A 11 8.32 2.18 -18.55
C ALA A 11 7.47 1.77 -19.76
N PHE A 12 6.30 1.15 -19.54
CA PHE A 12 5.40 0.77 -20.63
C PHE A 12 4.69 1.96 -21.27
N SER A 13 4.35 3.00 -20.49
CA SER A 13 3.83 4.25 -21.03
C SER A 13 4.80 4.87 -22.02
N TYR A 14 6.08 4.91 -21.66
CA TYR A 14 7.13 5.41 -22.54
C TYR A 14 7.32 4.51 -23.78
N PHE A 15 7.39 3.19 -23.59
CA PHE A 15 7.59 2.25 -24.70
C PHE A 15 6.45 2.26 -25.72
N ASN A 16 5.20 2.39 -25.28
CA ASN A 16 4.02 2.43 -26.16
C ASN A 16 3.65 3.84 -26.61
N ALA A 17 4.41 4.88 -26.22
CA ALA A 17 4.11 6.29 -26.46
C ALA A 17 2.68 6.70 -26.01
N ASP A 18 2.20 6.11 -24.91
CA ASP A 18 0.86 6.33 -24.37
C ASP A 18 0.92 7.06 -23.03
N ILE A 19 0.37 8.27 -22.98
CA ILE A 19 0.35 9.11 -21.77
C ILE A 19 -0.60 8.58 -20.68
N ALA A 20 -1.53 7.68 -21.01
CA ALA A 20 -2.48 7.13 -20.05
C ALA A 20 -1.77 6.40 -18.90
N GLY A 21 -0.66 5.71 -19.17
CA GLY A 21 0.12 5.03 -18.14
C GLY A 21 0.76 5.99 -17.13
N GLN A 22 1.22 7.17 -17.56
CA GLN A 22 1.71 8.22 -16.67
C GLN A 22 0.59 8.82 -15.81
N ILE A 23 -0.61 9.00 -16.38
CA ILE A 23 -1.77 9.48 -15.62
C ILE A 23 -2.17 8.45 -14.55
N PHE A 24 -2.14 7.16 -14.88
CA PHE A 24 -2.51 6.09 -13.96
C PHE A 24 -1.58 5.98 -12.74
N VAL A 25 -0.29 6.32 -12.89
CA VAL A 25 0.70 6.36 -11.80
C VAL A 25 0.26 7.31 -10.68
N PHE A 26 -0.35 8.46 -11.00
CA PHE A 26 -0.83 9.40 -9.98
C PHE A 26 -1.94 8.79 -9.12
N PHE A 27 -2.86 8.04 -9.73
CA PHE A 27 -3.90 7.34 -8.98
C PHE A 27 -3.31 6.27 -8.05
N ILE A 28 -2.34 5.49 -8.54
CA ILE A 28 -1.66 4.49 -7.71
C ILE A 28 -0.92 5.15 -6.55
N LEU A 29 -0.26 6.29 -6.76
CA LEU A 29 0.40 7.03 -5.68
C LEU A 29 -0.60 7.51 -4.62
N THR A 30 -1.78 8.00 -5.03
CA THR A 30 -2.83 8.40 -4.09
C THR A 30 -3.35 7.22 -3.28
N VAL A 31 -3.61 6.07 -3.92
CA VAL A 31 -4.05 4.85 -3.23
C VAL A 31 -2.96 4.34 -2.29
N ALA A 32 -1.71 4.30 -2.73
CA ALA A 32 -0.57 3.88 -1.92
C ALA A 32 -0.43 4.73 -0.63
N ALA A 33 -0.61 6.04 -0.75
CA ALA A 33 -0.60 6.95 0.38
C ALA A 33 -1.75 6.66 1.35
N ALA A 34 -2.96 6.45 0.84
CA ALA A 34 -4.14 6.12 1.65
C ALA A 34 -3.99 4.77 2.37
N GLU A 35 -3.57 3.72 1.66
CA GLU A 35 -3.33 2.39 2.24
C GLU A 35 -2.28 2.44 3.35
N SER A 36 -1.18 3.16 3.13
CA SER A 36 -0.11 3.30 4.13
C SER A 36 -0.60 4.04 5.38
N ALA A 37 -1.40 5.10 5.20
CA ALA A 37 -1.97 5.86 6.31
C ALA A 37 -2.94 5.00 7.15
N ILE A 38 -3.83 4.25 6.49
CA ILE A 38 -4.79 3.36 7.16
C ILE A 38 -4.06 2.22 7.86
N GLY A 39 -3.10 1.56 7.19
CA GLY A 39 -2.32 0.48 7.78
C GLY A 39 -1.57 0.91 9.04
N LEU A 40 -0.95 2.10 9.01
CA LEU A 40 -0.28 2.66 10.18
C LEU A 40 -1.26 3.01 11.30
N ALA A 41 -2.42 3.59 10.97
CA ALA A 41 -3.44 3.90 11.97
C ALA A 41 -3.92 2.63 12.70
N ILE A 42 -4.14 1.54 11.97
CA ILE A 42 -4.49 0.23 12.54
C ILE A 42 -3.37 -0.29 13.43
N LEU A 43 -2.11 -0.24 12.97
CA LEU A 43 -0.95 -0.67 13.76
C LEU A 43 -0.80 0.13 15.05
N VAL A 44 -1.02 1.44 15.02
CA VAL A 44 -0.98 2.30 16.22
C VAL A 44 -2.06 1.90 17.22
N VAL A 45 -3.30 1.68 16.76
CA VAL A 45 -4.39 1.25 17.63
C VAL A 45 -4.11 -0.13 18.24
N LEU A 46 -3.60 -1.05 17.43
CA LEU A 46 -3.24 -2.40 17.88
C LEU A 46 -2.12 -2.37 18.92
N PHE A 47 -1.06 -1.59 18.66
CA PHE A 47 0.05 -1.43 19.59
C PHE A 47 -0.40 -0.82 20.92
N ARG A 48 -1.33 0.16 20.90
CA ARG A 48 -1.90 0.74 22.13
C ARG A 48 -2.65 -0.28 23.00
N GLY A 49 -3.25 -1.32 22.40
CA GLY A 49 -3.98 -2.35 23.13
C GLY A 49 -3.15 -3.56 23.54
N LYS A 50 -2.09 -3.89 22.78
CA LYS A 50 -1.32 -5.13 22.92
C LYS A 50 0.15 -4.92 23.31
N ASN A 51 0.68 -3.69 23.22
CA ASN A 51 2.10 -3.33 23.38
C ASN A 51 3.08 -4.15 22.51
N THR A 52 2.57 -4.80 21.46
CA THR A 52 3.34 -5.58 20.49
C THR A 52 2.71 -5.40 19.11
N ILE A 53 3.54 -5.51 18.07
CA ILE A 53 3.10 -5.57 16.66
C ILE A 53 3.23 -6.98 16.08
N ASN A 54 3.56 -7.97 16.91
CA ASN A 54 3.69 -9.36 16.48
C ASN A 54 2.32 -9.90 16.08
N VAL A 55 2.19 -10.25 14.79
CA VAL A 55 0.95 -10.77 14.21
C VAL A 55 0.61 -12.16 14.77
N GLY A 56 1.61 -12.93 15.21
CA GLY A 56 1.39 -14.26 15.80
C GLY A 56 0.62 -14.23 17.12
N ASP A 57 0.62 -13.09 17.82
CA ASP A 57 -0.09 -12.91 19.10
C ASP A 57 -1.58 -12.51 18.88
N LEU A 58 -2.03 -12.42 17.63
CA LEU A 58 -3.38 -11.99 17.22
C LEU A 58 -4.33 -13.17 16.96
N ASP A 59 -4.26 -14.22 17.77
CA ASP A 59 -5.03 -15.47 17.59
C ASP A 59 -6.25 -15.57 18.53
N SER A 60 -6.92 -14.44 18.79
CA SER A 60 -8.05 -14.39 19.73
C SER A 60 -9.36 -14.93 19.16
N LEU A 61 -9.47 -15.05 17.84
CA LEU A 61 -10.66 -15.60 17.17
C LEU A 61 -10.40 -17.08 16.85
N LYS A 62 -10.97 -17.96 17.67
CA LYS A 62 -10.98 -19.41 17.45
C LYS A 62 -12.44 -19.88 17.35
N GLY A 63 -12.78 -20.48 16.22
CA GLY A 63 -14.06 -21.13 15.94
C GLY A 63 -13.84 -22.56 15.52
#